data_AF-A0A537CHN5-F1
#
_entry.id   AF-A0A537CHN5-F1
#
_cell.length_a   1.000
_cell.length_b   1.000
_cell.length_c   1.000
_cell.angle_alpha   90.00
_cell.angle_beta   90.00
_cell.angle_gamma   90.00
#
_symmetry.space_group_name_H-M   'P 1'
#
loop_
_entity.id
_entity.type
_entity.pdbx_description
1 polymer ?
#
loop_
_entity_poly.entity_id
_entity_poly.type
_entity_poly.pdbx_seq_one_letter_code
_entity_poly.pdbx_strand_id
1 'polypeptide(L)'
;MNLTTPLRILSKTVLWALGVVAVFVLAIVAINAFDEDLSPQTAALSKARDNPYAPEENLYIALVGFDALEGQSVVTVGQERVAENDIAAAKFLNDPRTLTESLERSKDRKKTEFKGKPDFCRPITGSCWTGVESHQPEINGLLGDNQELYRRYLALPALRGYFETANPSYLMIFTNVPGGVRALFLTNTALRIRTGTTVRTRNAALVDLRNDVSTWRRMLVGNGGLISKMLAIASLHGDYVLLGDMIADPNIDLAPLSAEIEGTLLQVGMDDWKGPAHFGQDPRLKAKTLVGGKCLGRGSRTIS
;
A
#
# COMPACT_ATOMS: atom_id res chain seq x y z
N MET A 1 -38.02 -51.00 -26.63
CA MET A 1 -36.56 -51.21 -26.69
C MET A 1 -36.04 -51.40 -25.28
N ASN A 2 -35.56 -52.60 -24.93
CA ASN A 2 -34.95 -52.86 -23.63
C ASN A 2 -33.60 -52.16 -23.57
N LEU A 3 -33.48 -51.10 -22.77
CA LEU A 3 -32.18 -50.48 -22.47
C LEU A 3 -31.24 -51.58 -21.98
N THR A 4 -30.07 -51.71 -22.60
CA THR A 4 -29.01 -52.61 -22.16
C THR A 4 -28.66 -52.29 -20.70
N THR A 5 -28.35 -53.31 -19.91
CA THR A 5 -28.00 -53.22 -18.48
C THR A 5 -27.10 -52.01 -18.11
N PRO A 6 -26.04 -51.66 -18.87
CA PRO A 6 -25.23 -50.47 -18.59
C PRO A 6 -26.00 -49.14 -18.72
N LEU A 7 -26.92 -49.02 -19.67
CA LEU A 7 -27.71 -47.81 -19.88
C LEU A 7 -28.71 -47.57 -18.73
N ARG A 8 -29.22 -48.65 -18.11
CA ARG A 8 -30.08 -48.59 -16.92
C ARG A 8 -29.33 -48.21 -15.64
N ILE A 9 -28.07 -48.62 -15.51
CA ILE A 9 -27.22 -48.24 -14.37
C ILE A 9 -26.87 -46.76 -14.50
N LEU A 10 -26.43 -46.32 -15.68
CA LEU A 10 -26.13 -44.92 -15.96
C LEU A 10 -27.34 -44.01 -15.70
N SER A 11 -28.55 -44.39 -16.17
CA SER A 11 -29.75 -43.59 -15.94
C SER A 11 -30.09 -43.44 -14.46
N LYS A 12 -29.92 -44.51 -13.67
CA LYS A 12 -30.14 -44.47 -12.21
C LYS A 12 -29.11 -43.57 -11.53
N THR A 13 -27.84 -43.67 -11.89
CA THR A 13 -26.77 -42.83 -11.33
C THR A 13 -27.01 -41.35 -11.65
N VAL A 14 -27.41 -41.02 -12.88
CA VAL A 14 -27.76 -39.63 -13.27
C VAL A 14 -28.98 -39.14 -12.49
N LEU A 15 -30.02 -39.95 -12.33
CA LEU A 15 -31.20 -39.60 -11.53
C LEU A 15 -30.85 -39.34 -10.06
N TRP A 16 -30.00 -40.17 -9.47
CA TRP A 16 -29.51 -39.95 -8.10
C TRP A 16 -28.68 -38.68 -7.98
N ALA A 17 -27.77 -38.42 -8.93
CA ALA A 17 -26.99 -37.19 -8.95
C ALA A 17 -27.89 -35.95 -9.07
N LEU A 18 -28.89 -35.98 -9.96
CA LEU A 18 -29.87 -34.90 -10.09
C LEU A 18 -30.72 -34.73 -8.83
N GLY A 19 -31.13 -35.83 -8.19
CA GLY A 19 -31.84 -35.81 -6.92
C GLY A 19 -31.02 -35.14 -5.81
N VAL A 20 -29.73 -35.48 -5.70
CA VAL A 20 -28.80 -34.85 -4.75
C VAL A 20 -28.65 -33.36 -5.04
N VAL A 21 -28.42 -32.97 -6.30
CA VAL A 21 -28.33 -31.56 -6.70
C VAL A 21 -29.63 -30.80 -6.37
N ALA A 22 -30.79 -31.38 -6.65
CA ALA A 22 -32.08 -30.77 -6.35
C ALA A 22 -32.28 -30.57 -4.84
N VAL A 23 -31.87 -31.55 -4.02
CA VAL A 23 -31.90 -31.42 -2.55
C VAL A 23 -31.00 -30.28 -2.08
N PHE A 24 -29.77 -30.16 -2.62
CA PHE A 24 -28.89 -29.04 -2.27
C PHE A 24 -29.47 -27.69 -2.70
N VAL A 25 -30.04 -27.58 -3.90
CA VAL A 25 -30.70 -26.35 -4.37
C VAL A 25 -31.88 -25.98 -3.46
N LEU A 26 -32.75 -26.95 -3.13
CA LEU A 26 -33.88 -26.71 -2.23
C LEU A 26 -33.44 -26.32 -0.83
N ALA A 27 -32.38 -26.93 -0.30
CA ALA A 27 -31.81 -26.57 0.99
C ALA A 27 -31.27 -25.12 0.98
N ILE A 28 -30.56 -24.71 -0.08
CA ILE A 28 -30.07 -23.34 -0.24
C ILE A 28 -31.24 -22.36 -0.31
N VAL A 29 -32.27 -22.64 -1.11
CA VAL A 29 -33.45 -21.77 -1.21
C VAL A 29 -34.16 -21.66 0.13
N ALA A 30 -34.36 -22.77 0.84
CA ALA A 30 -34.99 -22.77 2.15
C ALA A 30 -34.16 -21.94 3.16
N ILE A 31 -32.84 -22.13 3.22
CA ILE A 31 -31.95 -21.36 4.10
C ILE A 31 -32.06 -19.86 3.79
N ASN A 32 -31.98 -19.47 2.52
CA ASN A 32 -32.05 -18.04 2.14
C ASN A 32 -33.47 -17.44 2.29
N ALA A 33 -34.54 -18.25 2.23
CA ALA A 33 -35.91 -17.77 2.41
C ALA A 33 -36.26 -17.49 3.88
N PHE A 34 -35.54 -18.09 4.82
CA PHE A 34 -35.64 -17.82 6.25
C PHE A 34 -34.48 -16.95 6.77
N ASP A 35 -33.66 -16.41 5.88
CA ASP A 35 -32.58 -15.51 6.28
C ASP A 35 -33.19 -14.20 6.80
N GLU A 36 -32.71 -13.75 7.96
CA GLU A 36 -33.24 -12.56 8.63
C GLU A 36 -32.75 -11.30 7.92
N ASP A 37 -33.61 -10.27 7.85
CA ASP A 37 -33.16 -8.95 7.44
C ASP A 37 -31.99 -8.50 8.33
N LEU A 38 -31.04 -7.77 7.74
CA LEU A 38 -29.92 -7.21 8.50
C LEU A 38 -30.45 -6.44 9.72
N SER A 39 -30.03 -6.85 10.91
CA SER A 39 -30.35 -6.10 12.12
C SER A 39 -29.94 -4.63 11.95
N PRO A 40 -30.66 -3.67 12.58
CA PRO A 40 -30.29 -2.26 12.50
C PRO A 40 -28.84 -1.99 12.91
N GLN A 41 -28.28 -2.79 13.83
CA GLN A 41 -26.90 -2.72 14.26
C GLN A 41 -25.94 -3.17 13.16
N THR A 42 -26.23 -4.27 12.46
CA THR A 42 -25.41 -4.75 11.33
C THR A 42 -25.49 -3.79 10.14
N ALA A 43 -26.69 -3.25 9.87
CA ALA A 43 -26.87 -2.20 8.86
C ALA A 43 -26.08 -0.93 9.22
N ALA A 44 -26.01 -0.55 10.50
CA ALA A 44 -25.20 0.57 10.97
C ALA A 44 -23.69 0.31 10.81
N LEU A 45 -23.22 -0.92 11.00
CA LEU A 45 -21.82 -1.30 10.74
C LEU A 45 -21.45 -1.26 9.25
N SER A 46 -22.44 -1.32 8.37
CA SER A 46 -22.24 -1.25 6.91
C SER A 46 -22.15 0.19 6.38
N LYS A 47 -22.45 1.20 7.22
CA LYS A 47 -22.27 2.61 6.86
C LYS A 47 -20.81 3.01 7.10
N ALA A 48 -20.20 3.62 6.09
CA ALA A 48 -18.92 4.29 6.26
C ALA A 48 -19.02 5.32 7.40
N ARG A 49 -18.00 5.39 8.25
CA ARG A 49 -17.94 6.38 9.33
C ARG A 49 -17.78 7.78 8.70
N ASP A 50 -18.19 8.82 9.43
CA ASP A 50 -17.99 10.19 8.97
C ASP A 50 -16.49 10.49 8.82
N ASN A 51 -16.09 10.94 7.63
CA ASN A 51 -14.73 11.34 7.34
C ASN A 51 -14.42 12.68 8.03
N PRO A 52 -13.45 12.73 8.97
CA PRO A 52 -13.13 13.97 9.69
C PRO A 52 -12.24 14.92 8.88
N TYR A 53 -11.81 14.56 7.67
CA TYR A 53 -10.90 15.33 6.84
C TYR A 53 -11.61 15.92 5.62
N ALA A 54 -11.24 17.15 5.26
CA ALA A 54 -11.58 17.67 3.94
C ALA A 54 -10.93 16.80 2.84
N PRO A 55 -11.50 16.73 1.63
CA PRO A 55 -10.94 15.93 0.53
C PRO A 55 -9.47 16.24 0.24
N GLU A 56 -9.08 17.51 0.31
CA GLU A 56 -7.72 18.00 0.06
C GLU A 56 -6.73 17.64 1.18
N GLU A 57 -7.25 17.25 2.35
CA GLU A 57 -6.45 16.84 3.50
C GLU A 57 -6.36 15.30 3.63
N ASN A 58 -7.09 14.55 2.80
CA ASN A 58 -7.21 13.10 2.93
C ASN A 58 -6.27 12.34 1.99
N LEU A 59 -5.28 11.65 2.58
CA LEU A 59 -4.31 10.82 1.89
C LEU A 59 -4.97 9.70 1.05
N TYR A 60 -6.08 9.13 1.51
CA TYR A 60 -6.79 8.11 0.74
C TYR A 60 -7.25 8.65 -0.62
N ILE A 61 -7.92 9.81 -0.63
CA ILE A 61 -8.40 10.46 -1.85
C ILE A 61 -7.24 10.77 -2.79
N ALA A 62 -6.13 11.29 -2.24
CA ALA A 62 -4.95 11.59 -3.03
C ALA A 62 -4.31 10.34 -3.66
N LEU A 63 -4.31 9.20 -2.95
CA LEU A 63 -3.80 7.94 -3.47
C LEU A 63 -4.73 7.34 -4.54
N VAL A 64 -6.05 7.43 -4.38
CA VAL A 64 -7.01 6.96 -5.38
C VAL A 64 -6.89 7.74 -6.69
N GLY A 65 -6.63 9.05 -6.62
CA GLY A 65 -6.44 9.91 -7.79
C GLY A 65 -4.99 10.08 -8.24
N PHE A 66 -4.03 9.35 -7.67
CA PHE A 66 -2.59 9.64 -7.78
C PHE A 66 -2.11 9.73 -9.24
N ASP A 67 -2.60 8.83 -10.09
CA ASP A 67 -2.25 8.70 -11.50
C ASP A 67 -3.20 9.47 -12.43
N ALA A 68 -3.94 10.45 -11.93
CA ALA A 68 -4.71 11.38 -12.75
C ALA A 68 -3.87 11.91 -13.93
N LEU A 69 -4.50 12.30 -15.05
CA LEU A 69 -3.74 12.85 -16.16
C LEU A 69 -2.99 14.12 -15.74
N GLU A 70 -1.91 14.45 -16.44
CA GLU A 70 -1.16 15.67 -16.18
C GLU A 70 -2.09 16.90 -16.27
N GLY A 71 -1.91 17.84 -15.33
CA GLY A 71 -2.78 19.03 -15.21
C GLY A 71 -4.13 18.79 -14.53
N GLN A 72 -4.54 17.54 -14.29
CA GLN A 72 -5.75 17.25 -13.54
C GLN A 72 -5.52 17.31 -12.02
N SER A 73 -6.57 17.68 -11.29
CA SER A 73 -6.59 17.62 -9.83
C SER A 73 -6.66 16.16 -9.36
N VAL A 74 -5.62 15.73 -8.64
CA VAL A 74 -5.56 14.42 -7.98
C VAL A 74 -6.74 14.22 -7.01
N VAL A 75 -7.15 15.28 -6.30
CA VAL A 75 -8.26 15.22 -5.33
C VAL A 75 -9.58 15.00 -6.05
N THR A 76 -9.85 15.79 -7.10
CA THR A 76 -11.09 15.70 -7.87
C THR A 76 -11.24 14.33 -8.53
N VAL A 77 -10.18 13.85 -9.19
CA VAL A 77 -10.17 12.52 -9.81
C VAL A 77 -10.30 11.42 -8.77
N GLY A 78 -9.70 11.59 -7.59
CA GLY A 78 -9.84 10.67 -6.47
C GLY A 78 -11.29 10.55 -5.99
N GLN A 79 -11.98 11.68 -5.80
CA GLN A 79 -13.39 11.70 -5.40
C GLN A 79 -14.31 11.09 -6.47
N GLU A 80 -14.08 11.41 -7.74
CA GLU A 80 -14.84 10.83 -8.85
C GLU A 80 -14.71 9.31 -8.88
N ARG A 81 -13.49 8.78 -8.70
CA ARG A 81 -13.25 7.34 -8.66
C ARG A 81 -13.91 6.65 -7.46
N VAL A 82 -13.91 7.29 -6.30
CA VAL A 82 -14.63 6.78 -5.11
C VAL A 82 -16.13 6.72 -5.40
N ALA A 83 -16.72 7.80 -5.91
CA ALA A 83 -18.15 7.85 -6.24
C ALA A 83 -18.53 6.82 -7.32
N GLU A 84 -17.72 6.68 -8.37
CA GLU A 84 -17.93 5.68 -9.42
C GLU A 84 -17.88 4.26 -8.88
N ASN A 85 -16.94 3.97 -7.97
CA ASN A 85 -16.85 2.67 -7.32
C ASN A 85 -18.06 2.37 -6.45
N ASP A 86 -18.53 3.35 -5.67
CA ASP A 86 -19.70 3.18 -4.81
C ASP A 86 -20.97 2.91 -5.64
N ILE A 87 -21.14 3.62 -6.76
CA ILE A 87 -22.22 3.36 -7.72
C ILE A 87 -22.09 1.95 -8.31
N ALA A 88 -20.89 1.54 -8.70
CA ALA A 88 -20.65 0.21 -9.25
C ALA A 88 -20.92 -0.91 -8.23
N ALA A 89 -20.50 -0.70 -6.98
CA ALA A 89 -20.74 -1.63 -5.87
C ALA A 89 -22.24 -1.78 -5.60
N ALA A 90 -22.99 -0.68 -5.55
CA ALA A 90 -24.44 -0.71 -5.39
C ALA A 90 -25.14 -1.43 -6.55
N LYS A 91 -24.68 -1.23 -7.79
CA LYS A 91 -25.21 -1.95 -8.96
C LYS A 91 -24.92 -3.44 -8.91
N PHE A 92 -23.69 -3.83 -8.57
CA PHE A 92 -23.28 -5.22 -8.48
C PHE A 92 -24.10 -6.02 -7.46
N LEU A 93 -24.46 -5.40 -6.33
CA LEU A 93 -25.35 -6.03 -5.33
C LEU A 93 -26.73 -6.37 -5.90
N ASN A 94 -27.22 -5.61 -6.89
CA ASN A 94 -28.53 -5.83 -7.51
C ASN A 94 -28.46 -6.68 -8.80
N ASP A 95 -27.37 -6.59 -9.55
CA ASP A 95 -27.12 -7.37 -10.76
C ASP A 95 -25.63 -7.75 -10.87
N PRO A 96 -25.25 -8.98 -10.49
CA PRO A 96 -23.85 -9.42 -10.55
C PRO A 96 -23.21 -9.32 -11.93
N ARG A 97 -23.99 -9.25 -13.02
CA ARG A 97 -23.47 -9.13 -14.39
C ARG A 97 -22.82 -7.77 -14.65
N THR A 98 -23.11 -6.75 -13.83
CA THR A 98 -22.49 -5.43 -13.97
C THR A 98 -21.02 -5.41 -13.53
N LEU A 99 -20.52 -6.50 -12.93
CA LEU A 99 -19.11 -6.65 -12.56
C LEU A 99 -18.19 -6.48 -13.76
N THR A 100 -18.47 -7.17 -14.86
CA THR A 100 -17.63 -7.12 -16.07
C THR A 100 -17.55 -5.71 -16.63
N GLU A 101 -18.68 -4.99 -16.69
CA GLU A 101 -18.70 -3.60 -17.16
C GLU A 101 -17.84 -2.67 -16.29
N SER A 102 -17.90 -2.84 -14.97
CA SER A 102 -17.09 -2.06 -14.03
C SER A 102 -15.59 -2.33 -14.20
N LEU A 103 -15.22 -3.60 -14.40
CA LEU A 103 -13.83 -4.00 -14.59
C LEU A 103 -13.26 -3.45 -15.91
N GLU A 104 -14.01 -3.54 -17.01
CA GLU A 104 -13.56 -3.02 -18.31
C GLU A 104 -13.43 -1.49 -18.28
N ARG A 105 -14.39 -0.77 -17.68
CA ARG A 105 -14.27 0.68 -17.52
C ARG A 105 -13.03 1.10 -16.73
N SER A 106 -12.66 0.32 -15.72
CA SER A 106 -11.44 0.58 -14.93
C SER A 106 -10.17 0.39 -15.76
N LYS A 107 -10.13 -0.63 -16.64
CA LYS A 107 -8.99 -0.90 -17.54
C LYS A 107 -8.79 0.20 -18.58
N ASP A 108 -9.87 0.70 -19.17
CA ASP A 108 -9.81 1.72 -20.23
C ASP A 108 -9.52 3.13 -19.70
N ARG A 109 -9.42 3.31 -18.39
CA ARG A 109 -9.19 4.61 -17.78
C ARG A 109 -7.80 5.12 -18.15
N LYS A 110 -7.78 6.27 -18.82
CA LYS A 110 -6.55 7.01 -19.08
C LYS A 110 -5.93 7.48 -17.76
N LYS A 111 -4.63 7.29 -17.63
CA LYS A 111 -3.83 7.64 -16.46
C LYS A 111 -2.43 8.06 -16.85
N THR A 112 -1.79 8.83 -15.98
CA THR A 112 -0.35 9.10 -16.10
C THR A 112 0.41 7.84 -15.69
N GLU A 113 1.04 7.19 -16.66
CA GLU A 113 1.83 5.98 -16.42
C GLU A 113 3.26 6.31 -16.03
N PHE A 114 3.84 5.47 -15.18
CA PHE A 114 5.26 5.52 -14.89
C PHE A 114 6.06 5.05 -16.11
N LYS A 115 7.07 5.82 -16.50
CA LYS A 115 7.95 5.57 -17.64
C LYS A 115 9.27 4.96 -17.18
N GLY A 116 9.68 3.87 -17.82
CA GLY A 116 10.93 3.17 -17.52
C GLY A 116 10.78 2.11 -16.42
N LYS A 117 11.93 1.56 -15.97
CA LYS A 117 11.98 0.47 -14.98
C LYS A 117 13.12 0.70 -13.98
N PRO A 118 12.84 0.90 -12.68
CA PRO A 118 13.87 1.02 -11.66
C PRO A 118 14.29 -0.36 -11.14
N ASP A 119 14.75 -1.24 -12.02
CA ASP A 119 15.04 -2.65 -11.70
C ASP A 119 16.19 -2.85 -10.70
N PHE A 120 16.98 -1.79 -10.46
CA PHE A 120 18.07 -1.73 -9.47
C PHE A 120 17.58 -1.57 -8.02
N CYS A 121 16.27 -1.45 -7.77
CA CYS A 121 15.71 -1.36 -6.41
C CYS A 121 14.40 -2.13 -6.29
N ARG A 122 14.33 -3.00 -5.28
CA ARG A 122 13.13 -3.79 -4.96
C ARG A 122 12.78 -3.58 -3.48
N PRO A 123 12.09 -2.49 -3.13
CA PRO A 123 11.91 -2.05 -1.73
C PRO A 123 11.32 -3.09 -0.78
N ILE A 124 10.51 -4.02 -1.31
CA ILE A 124 9.84 -5.06 -0.52
C ILE A 124 10.78 -6.24 -0.22
N THR A 125 11.69 -6.56 -1.14
CA THR A 125 12.47 -7.82 -1.08
C THR A 125 13.97 -7.60 -1.00
N GLY A 126 14.44 -6.35 -1.08
CA GLY A 126 15.86 -6.05 -1.14
C GLY A 126 16.18 -4.58 -0.85
N SER A 127 17.48 -4.33 -0.69
CA SER A 127 18.04 -3.01 -0.46
C SER A 127 18.05 -2.17 -1.72
N CYS A 128 17.84 -0.86 -1.57
CA CYS A 128 18.03 0.15 -2.62
C CYS A 128 19.33 0.96 -2.43
N TRP A 129 20.22 0.49 -1.55
CA TRP A 129 21.47 1.15 -1.15
C TRP A 129 22.66 0.72 -2.00
N THR A 130 22.87 -0.59 -2.13
CA THR A 130 24.08 -1.16 -2.75
C THR A 130 24.15 -0.81 -4.24
N GLY A 131 25.27 -0.21 -4.66
CA GLY A 131 25.52 0.10 -6.07
C GLY A 131 24.71 1.26 -6.64
N VAL A 132 23.95 2.01 -5.83
CA VAL A 132 23.07 3.07 -6.34
C VAL A 132 23.80 4.15 -7.16
N GLU A 133 25.08 4.40 -6.87
CA GLU A 133 25.91 5.39 -7.58
C GLU A 133 26.14 5.02 -9.05
N SER A 134 26.27 3.73 -9.38
CA SER A 134 26.44 3.31 -10.79
C SER A 134 25.18 3.52 -11.63
N HIS A 135 24.03 3.68 -10.98
CA HIS A 135 22.75 3.94 -11.62
C HIS A 135 22.36 5.42 -11.65
N GLN A 136 23.25 6.35 -11.26
CA GLN A 136 22.96 7.78 -11.24
C GLN A 136 22.39 8.33 -12.57
N PRO A 137 22.93 8.01 -13.75
CA PRO A 137 22.34 8.48 -15.02
C PRO A 137 20.92 7.97 -15.24
N GLU A 138 20.66 6.69 -14.90
CA GLU A 138 19.34 6.06 -15.04
C GLU A 138 18.33 6.68 -14.07
N ILE A 139 18.71 6.88 -12.80
CA ILE A 139 17.89 7.55 -11.78
C ILE A 139 17.52 8.96 -12.24
N ASN A 140 18.49 9.73 -12.76
CA ASN A 140 18.24 11.09 -13.25
C ASN A 140 17.31 11.10 -14.47
N GLY A 141 17.47 10.14 -15.39
CA GLY A 141 16.56 9.96 -16.53
C GLY A 141 15.13 9.67 -16.07
N LEU A 142 14.97 8.73 -15.12
CA LEU A 142 13.68 8.38 -14.55
C LEU A 142 13.02 9.57 -13.81
N LEU A 143 13.80 10.38 -13.09
CA LEU A 143 13.30 11.60 -12.45
C LEU A 143 12.78 12.62 -13.48
N GLY A 144 13.47 12.77 -14.61
CA GLY A 144 13.04 13.63 -15.71
C GLY A 144 11.75 13.12 -16.36
N ASP A 145 11.70 11.84 -16.72
CA ASP A 145 10.57 11.23 -17.42
C ASP A 145 9.29 11.14 -16.57
N ASN A 146 9.44 11.10 -15.24
CA ASN A 146 8.37 10.89 -14.27
C ASN A 146 8.15 12.09 -13.34
N GLN A 147 8.54 13.29 -13.76
CA GLN A 147 8.54 14.49 -12.92
C GLN A 147 7.18 14.74 -12.22
N GLU A 148 6.07 14.58 -12.95
CA GLU A 148 4.73 14.82 -12.39
C GLU A 148 4.35 13.79 -11.32
N LEU A 149 4.55 12.50 -11.57
CA LEU A 149 4.28 11.45 -10.58
C LEU A 149 5.19 11.60 -9.35
N TYR A 150 6.46 11.94 -9.57
CA TYR A 150 7.42 12.16 -8.49
C TYR A 150 7.05 13.39 -7.64
N ARG A 151 6.64 14.50 -8.28
CA ARG A 151 6.14 15.70 -7.59
C ARG A 151 4.91 15.40 -6.74
N ARG A 152 3.94 14.64 -7.27
CA ARG A 152 2.75 14.21 -6.53
C ARG A 152 3.12 13.36 -5.33
N TYR A 153 4.08 12.45 -5.50
CA TYR A 153 4.59 11.62 -4.42
C TYR A 153 5.17 12.47 -3.27
N LEU A 154 6.02 13.44 -3.59
CA LEU A 154 6.61 14.36 -2.61
C LEU A 154 5.59 15.29 -1.93
N ALA A 155 4.37 15.43 -2.47
CA ALA A 155 3.31 16.22 -1.88
C ALA A 155 2.46 15.44 -0.85
N LEU A 156 2.45 14.10 -0.91
CA LEU A 156 1.68 13.25 0.01
C LEU A 156 1.96 13.54 1.49
N PRO A 157 3.21 13.84 1.91
CA PRO A 157 3.48 14.13 3.31
C PRO A 157 2.74 15.32 3.89
N ALA A 158 2.25 16.26 3.07
CA ALA A 158 1.50 17.42 3.54
C ALA A 158 0.05 17.10 3.96
N LEU A 159 -0.48 15.92 3.58
CA LEU A 159 -1.89 15.55 3.81
C LEU A 159 -2.15 15.18 5.26
N ARG A 160 -3.20 15.72 5.88
CA ARG A 160 -3.39 15.68 7.33
C ARG A 160 -3.66 14.27 7.87
N GLY A 161 -4.39 13.44 7.14
CA GLY A 161 -4.79 12.13 7.64
C GLY A 161 -5.19 11.15 6.56
N TYR A 162 -5.46 9.92 6.99
CA TYR A 162 -5.88 8.82 6.12
C TYR A 162 -7.24 8.30 6.57
N PHE A 163 -8.21 8.34 5.66
CA PHE A 163 -9.55 7.83 5.88
C PHE A 163 -10.13 7.27 4.57
N GLU A 164 -10.36 5.95 4.51
CA GLU A 164 -11.06 5.32 3.40
C GLU A 164 -12.53 5.76 3.38
N THR A 165 -12.91 6.43 2.30
CA THR A 165 -14.26 6.99 2.14
C THR A 165 -15.18 6.16 1.25
N ALA A 166 -14.63 5.22 0.46
CA ALA A 166 -15.43 4.30 -0.33
C ALA A 166 -16.23 3.35 0.56
N ASN A 167 -17.43 3.00 0.12
CA ASN A 167 -18.23 1.99 0.79
C ASN A 167 -17.54 0.62 0.71
N PRO A 168 -17.54 -0.16 1.82
CA PRO A 168 -17.00 -1.51 1.79
C PRO A 168 -17.67 -2.35 0.69
N SER A 169 -16.89 -2.90 -0.23
CA SER A 169 -17.41 -3.75 -1.30
C SER A 169 -16.35 -4.71 -1.85
N TYR A 170 -16.81 -5.69 -2.62
CA TYR A 170 -15.92 -6.60 -3.37
C TYR A 170 -15.15 -5.86 -4.48
N LEU A 171 -15.73 -4.77 -5.00
CA LEU A 171 -15.09 -3.86 -5.95
C LEU A 171 -14.15 -2.93 -5.19
N MET A 172 -12.99 -3.46 -4.85
CA MET A 172 -12.00 -2.74 -4.08
C MET A 172 -11.29 -1.69 -4.93
N ILE A 173 -11.14 -0.48 -4.38
CA ILE A 173 -10.27 0.54 -4.95
C ILE A 173 -8.85 0.32 -4.44
N PHE A 174 -7.93 -0.02 -5.33
CA PHE A 174 -6.52 -0.11 -4.97
C PHE A 174 -5.91 1.30 -4.83
N THR A 175 -5.60 1.71 -3.61
CA THR A 175 -4.83 2.93 -3.32
C THR A 175 -3.35 2.67 -3.55
N ASN A 176 -2.92 2.58 -4.82
CA ASN A 176 -1.55 2.24 -5.15
C ASN A 176 -0.80 3.42 -5.78
N VAL A 177 0.33 3.77 -5.21
CA VAL A 177 1.37 4.52 -5.92
C VAL A 177 2.01 3.56 -6.92
N PRO A 178 2.18 3.90 -8.20
CA PRO A 178 2.89 3.04 -9.14
C PRO A 178 4.23 2.59 -8.55
N GLY A 179 4.50 1.28 -8.52
CA GLY A 179 5.67 0.73 -7.82
C GLY A 179 7.00 1.35 -8.24
N GLY A 180 7.10 1.78 -9.52
CA GLY A 180 8.26 2.50 -10.04
C GLY A 180 8.54 3.84 -9.35
N VAL A 181 7.50 4.58 -8.94
CA VAL A 181 7.66 5.87 -8.23
C VAL A 181 8.28 5.64 -6.86
N ARG A 182 7.83 4.60 -6.14
CA ARG A 182 8.37 4.28 -4.81
C ARG A 182 9.82 3.84 -4.86
N ALA A 183 10.17 2.98 -5.82
CA ALA A 183 11.55 2.56 -6.06
C ALA A 183 12.44 3.76 -6.47
N LEU A 184 11.93 4.66 -7.31
CA LEU A 184 12.62 5.89 -7.69
C LEU A 184 12.86 6.82 -6.50
N PHE A 185 11.88 6.99 -5.61
CA PHE A 185 12.03 7.78 -4.38
C PHE A 185 13.14 7.23 -3.48
N LEU A 186 13.12 5.93 -3.20
CA LEU A 186 14.10 5.30 -2.31
C LEU A 186 15.52 5.32 -2.91
N THR A 187 15.66 5.09 -4.21
CA THR A 187 16.97 5.13 -4.88
C THR A 187 17.51 6.55 -5.01
N ASN A 188 16.67 7.53 -5.33
CA ASN A 188 17.09 8.92 -5.33
C ASN A 188 17.51 9.39 -3.91
N THR A 189 16.80 8.93 -2.88
CA THR A 189 17.18 9.18 -1.48
C THR A 189 18.53 8.55 -1.15
N ALA A 190 18.73 7.27 -1.47
CA ALA A 190 20.00 6.57 -1.30
C ALA A 190 21.16 7.28 -2.03
N LEU A 191 20.94 7.64 -3.30
CA LEU A 191 21.91 8.34 -4.14
C LEU A 191 22.31 9.68 -3.53
N ARG A 192 21.35 10.49 -3.07
CA ARG A 192 21.62 11.80 -2.44
C ARG A 192 22.38 11.69 -1.13
N ILE A 193 22.18 10.62 -0.36
CA ILE A 193 22.97 10.36 0.85
C ILE A 193 24.40 9.95 0.47
N ARG A 194 24.54 9.00 -0.45
CA ARG A 194 25.83 8.45 -0.92
C ARG A 194 26.73 9.51 -1.55
N THR A 195 26.19 10.23 -2.53
CA THR A 195 26.94 11.21 -3.34
C THR A 195 26.93 12.62 -2.76
N GLY A 196 26.06 12.89 -1.78
CA GLY A 196 25.96 14.19 -1.14
C GLY A 196 27.25 14.57 -0.43
N THR A 197 27.86 15.68 -0.83
CA THR A 197 29.12 16.20 -0.26
C THR A 197 28.91 17.07 0.98
N THR A 198 27.67 17.50 1.25
CA THR A 198 27.35 18.37 2.37
C THR A 198 26.38 17.71 3.34
N VAL A 199 26.52 18.03 4.63
CA VAL A 199 25.57 17.64 5.68
C VAL A 199 24.16 18.12 5.32
N ARG A 200 24.01 19.31 4.72
CA ARG A 200 22.71 19.85 4.30
C ARG A 200 22.02 18.96 3.26
N THR A 201 22.75 18.52 2.22
CA THR A 201 22.20 17.66 1.16
C THR A 201 21.73 16.33 1.73
N ARG A 202 22.56 15.72 2.59
CA ARG A 202 22.23 14.45 3.24
C ARG A 202 21.05 14.59 4.21
N ASN A 203 21.04 15.65 5.01
CA ASN A 203 19.93 15.95 5.91
C ASN A 203 18.61 16.10 5.16
N ALA A 204 18.61 16.83 4.03
CA ALA A 204 17.40 16.98 3.22
C ALA A 204 16.87 15.64 2.70
N ALA A 205 17.74 14.70 2.33
CA ALA A 205 17.31 13.36 1.90
C ALA A 205 16.77 12.52 3.07
N LEU A 206 17.34 12.65 4.28
CA LEU A 206 16.79 12.01 5.48
C LEU A 206 15.44 12.59 5.89
N VAL A 207 15.26 13.91 5.78
CA VAL A 207 13.96 14.57 6.04
C VAL A 207 12.91 14.06 5.06
N ASP A 208 13.25 13.88 3.78
CA ASP A 208 12.33 13.29 2.81
C ASP A 208 11.94 11.86 3.20
N LEU A 209 12.93 11.01 3.59
CA LEU A 209 12.67 9.66 4.07
C LEU A 209 11.78 9.64 5.32
N ARG A 210 12.01 10.57 6.25
CA ARG A 210 11.18 10.70 7.46
C ARG A 210 9.76 11.13 7.15
N ASN A 211 9.59 12.08 6.22
CA ASN A 211 8.27 12.51 5.76
C ASN A 211 7.50 11.34 5.12
N ASP A 212 8.23 10.48 4.43
CA ASP A 212 7.68 9.27 3.84
C ASP A 212 7.24 8.24 4.90
N VAL A 213 8.09 7.95 5.89
CA VAL A 213 7.73 7.13 7.05
C VAL A 213 6.48 7.67 7.75
N SER A 214 6.39 8.99 7.94
CA SER A 214 5.22 9.63 8.53
C SER A 214 3.95 9.46 7.69
N THR A 215 4.07 9.49 6.36
CA THR A 215 2.97 9.27 5.41
C THR A 215 2.42 7.86 5.53
N TRP A 216 3.30 6.85 5.47
CA TRP A 216 2.86 5.47 5.58
C TRP A 216 2.41 5.11 6.99
N ARG A 217 2.97 5.72 8.03
CA ARG A 217 2.44 5.60 9.38
C ARG A 217 1.01 6.15 9.49
N ARG A 218 0.73 7.34 8.92
CA ARG A 218 -0.65 7.90 8.90
C ARG A 218 -1.63 6.93 8.26
N MET A 219 -1.25 6.28 7.17
CA MET A 219 -2.05 5.23 6.54
C MET A 219 -2.20 3.99 7.44
N LEU A 220 -1.13 3.56 8.11
CA LEU A 220 -1.15 2.39 9.00
C LEU A 220 -2.13 2.58 10.18
N VAL A 221 -2.04 3.72 10.87
CA VAL A 221 -2.85 4.02 12.07
C VAL A 221 -4.20 4.64 11.74
N GLY A 222 -4.38 5.11 10.50
CA GLY A 222 -5.59 5.74 10.02
C GLY A 222 -6.76 4.78 9.87
N ASN A 223 -7.90 5.34 9.45
CA ASN A 223 -9.13 4.59 9.23
C ASN A 223 -9.08 3.98 7.83
N GLY A 224 -8.60 2.74 7.75
CA GLY A 224 -8.45 2.00 6.51
C GLY A 224 -8.64 0.51 6.70
N GLY A 225 -8.95 -0.17 5.60
CA GLY A 225 -9.06 -1.61 5.53
C GLY A 225 -7.72 -2.32 5.65
N LEU A 226 -7.80 -3.66 5.69
CA LEU A 226 -6.64 -4.53 5.86
C LEU A 226 -5.57 -4.31 4.76
N ILE A 227 -5.99 -4.15 3.51
CA ILE A 227 -5.06 -4.02 2.38
C ILE A 227 -4.28 -2.72 2.43
N SER A 228 -4.91 -1.62 2.82
CA SER A 228 -4.21 -0.35 3.02
C SER A 228 -3.18 -0.44 4.15
N LYS A 229 -3.50 -1.16 5.22
CA LYS A 229 -2.51 -1.45 6.28
C LYS A 229 -1.35 -2.30 5.76
N MET A 230 -1.61 -3.32 4.94
CA MET A 230 -0.55 -4.12 4.30
C MET A 230 0.36 -3.26 3.40
N LEU A 231 -0.22 -2.34 2.61
CA LEU A 231 0.54 -1.42 1.76
C LEU A 231 1.41 -0.46 2.57
N ALA A 232 0.87 0.09 3.67
CA ALA A 232 1.63 0.92 4.59
C ALA A 232 2.80 0.15 5.22
N ILE A 233 2.57 -1.09 5.66
CA ILE A 233 3.63 -1.95 6.22
C ILE A 233 4.72 -2.23 5.18
N ALA A 234 4.34 -2.58 3.94
CA ALA A 234 5.30 -2.83 2.87
C ALA A 234 6.16 -1.60 2.54
N SER A 235 5.55 -0.40 2.57
CA SER A 235 6.26 0.86 2.35
C SER A 235 7.21 1.19 3.50
N LEU A 236 6.73 1.12 4.75
CA LEU A 236 7.55 1.30 5.95
C LEU A 236 8.72 0.30 6.01
N HIS A 237 8.51 -0.94 5.58
CA HIS A 237 9.58 -1.93 5.48
C HIS A 237 10.70 -1.44 4.57
N GLY A 238 10.37 -0.96 3.37
CA GLY A 238 11.35 -0.42 2.43
C GLY A 238 12.13 0.77 3.00
N ASP A 239 11.45 1.68 3.70
CA ASP A 239 12.09 2.84 4.35
C ASP A 239 13.09 2.39 5.42
N TYR A 240 12.70 1.45 6.28
CA TYR A 240 13.53 0.98 7.39
C TYR A 240 14.68 0.07 6.93
N VAL A 241 14.49 -0.71 5.86
CA VAL A 241 15.59 -1.45 5.23
C VAL A 241 16.63 -0.47 4.70
N LEU A 242 16.20 0.53 3.94
CA LEU A 242 17.11 1.55 3.41
C LEU A 242 17.84 2.28 4.54
N LEU A 243 17.12 2.72 5.57
CA LEU A 243 17.73 3.39 6.73
C LEU A 243 18.71 2.48 7.47
N GLY A 244 18.40 1.20 7.62
CA GLY A 244 19.30 0.21 8.21
C GLY A 244 20.61 0.08 7.44
N ASP A 245 20.53 0.01 6.11
CA ASP A 245 21.72 -0.08 5.25
C ASP A 245 22.56 1.20 5.28
N MET A 246 21.91 2.37 5.29
CA MET A 246 22.59 3.67 5.48
C MET A 246 23.38 3.70 6.79
N ILE A 247 22.74 3.30 7.90
CA ILE A 247 23.37 3.26 9.22
C ILE A 247 24.49 2.24 9.26
N ALA A 248 24.36 1.10 8.57
CA ALA A 248 25.37 0.06 8.54
C ALA A 248 26.63 0.49 7.76
N ASP A 249 26.49 1.28 6.69
CA ASP A 249 27.60 1.66 5.81
C ASP A 249 28.69 2.45 6.56
N PRO A 250 29.94 1.93 6.65
CA PRO A 250 31.05 2.63 7.31
C PRO A 250 31.63 3.78 6.47
N ASN A 251 31.33 3.83 5.16
CA ASN A 251 31.91 4.82 4.25
C ASN A 251 31.18 6.17 4.29
N ILE A 252 30.01 6.22 4.94
CA ILE A 252 29.21 7.43 5.08
C ILE A 252 29.23 7.88 6.54
N ASP A 253 29.83 9.04 6.80
CA ASP A 253 29.71 9.67 8.11
C ASP A 253 28.31 10.27 8.28
N LEU A 254 27.51 9.58 9.10
CA LEU A 254 26.16 9.98 9.51
C LEU A 254 26.12 10.51 10.95
N ALA A 255 27.25 10.60 11.66
CA ALA A 255 27.27 11.11 13.03
C ALA A 255 26.65 12.52 13.15
N PRO A 256 26.86 13.46 12.21
CA PRO A 256 26.20 14.78 12.24
C PRO A 256 24.67 14.73 12.06
N LEU A 257 24.11 13.60 11.67
CA LEU A 257 22.69 13.40 11.35
C LEU A 257 21.99 12.47 12.35
N SER A 258 22.64 12.14 13.48
CA SER A 258 22.11 11.19 14.46
C SER A 258 20.72 11.55 14.98
N ALA A 259 20.46 12.83 15.27
CA ALA A 259 19.17 13.30 15.73
C ALA A 259 18.04 13.08 14.70
N GLU A 260 18.34 13.26 13.41
CA GLU A 260 17.36 13.03 12.34
C GLU A 260 17.08 11.53 12.14
N ILE A 261 18.11 10.71 12.23
CA ILE A 261 18.01 9.25 12.17
C ILE A 261 17.18 8.71 13.34
N GLU A 262 17.47 9.15 14.57
CA GLU A 262 16.70 8.80 15.77
C GLU A 262 15.25 9.27 15.65
N GLY A 263 15.04 10.50 15.18
CA GLY A 263 13.70 11.04 14.92
C GLY A 263 12.90 10.19 13.95
N THR A 264 13.55 9.61 12.93
CA THR A 264 12.92 8.71 11.94
C THR A 264 12.60 7.33 12.53
N LEU A 265 13.52 6.76 13.31
CA LEU A 265 13.34 5.45 13.96
C LEU A 265 12.24 5.43 15.03
N LEU A 266 11.98 6.58 15.64
CA LEU A 266 10.99 6.72 16.71
C LEU A 266 9.58 7.06 16.21
N GLN A 267 9.39 7.32 14.90
CA GLN A 267 8.07 7.71 14.40
C GLN A 267 7.02 6.63 14.55
N VAL A 268 7.37 5.36 14.31
CA VAL A 268 6.42 4.25 14.42
C VAL A 268 6.60 3.53 15.76
N GLY A 269 5.67 3.77 16.68
CA GLY A 269 5.61 3.16 18.01
C GLY A 269 5.25 1.68 17.96
N MET A 270 5.54 0.92 19.03
CA MET A 270 5.12 -0.49 19.14
C MET A 270 3.59 -0.65 19.02
N ASP A 271 2.83 0.30 19.55
CA ASP A 271 1.38 0.26 19.54
C ASP A 271 0.76 0.48 18.15
N ASP A 272 1.51 1.08 17.21
CA ASP A 272 1.06 1.29 15.83
C ASP A 272 0.95 -0.04 15.05
N TRP A 273 1.61 -1.09 15.55
CA TRP A 273 1.64 -2.43 14.94
C TRP A 273 0.57 -3.38 15.47
N LYS A 274 -0.42 -2.88 16.23
CA LYS A 274 -1.56 -3.67 16.72
C LYS A 274 -2.53 -4.05 15.58
N GLY A 275 -2.02 -4.84 14.62
CA GLY A 275 -2.75 -5.74 13.73
C GLY A 275 -2.46 -7.19 14.12
N PRO A 276 -3.26 -8.19 13.67
CA PRO A 276 -3.22 -9.55 14.20
C PRO A 276 -1.83 -10.17 14.02
N ALA A 277 -1.45 -11.04 14.98
CA ALA A 277 -0.14 -11.63 15.25
C ALA A 277 0.51 -12.45 14.10
N HIS A 278 0.13 -12.23 12.85
CA HIS A 278 0.52 -13.02 11.67
C HIS A 278 1.65 -12.39 10.83
N PHE A 279 2.12 -11.18 11.14
CA PHE A 279 3.25 -10.58 10.42
C PHE A 279 4.55 -10.81 11.21
N GLY A 280 5.36 -11.75 10.73
CA GLY A 280 6.64 -12.12 11.31
C GLY A 280 7.69 -11.01 11.28
N GLN A 281 8.62 -11.10 12.26
CA GLN A 281 9.81 -10.28 12.53
C GLN A 281 9.73 -8.76 12.29
N ASP A 282 9.77 -8.00 13.39
CA ASP A 282 9.81 -6.53 13.42
C ASP A 282 11.05 -5.98 12.68
N PRO A 283 10.86 -5.26 11.55
CA PRO A 283 11.98 -4.71 10.78
C PRO A 283 12.76 -3.63 11.54
N ARG A 284 12.17 -2.98 12.57
CA ARG A 284 12.87 -1.97 13.39
C ARG A 284 13.90 -2.59 14.33
N LEU A 285 13.70 -3.83 14.78
CA LEU A 285 14.64 -4.51 15.68
C LEU A 285 16.03 -4.60 15.05
N LYS A 286 16.10 -4.85 13.74
CA LYS A 286 17.38 -4.85 13.00
C LYS A 286 18.01 -3.46 12.94
N ALA A 287 17.26 -2.42 12.60
CA ALA A 287 17.77 -1.04 12.50
C ALA A 287 18.19 -0.46 13.87
N LYS A 288 17.38 -0.63 14.93
CA LYS A 288 17.70 -0.15 16.29
C LYS A 288 18.93 -0.84 16.90
N THR A 289 19.11 -2.14 16.64
CA THR A 289 20.28 -2.89 17.10
C THR A 289 21.57 -2.32 16.50
N LEU A 290 21.54 -1.89 15.23
CA LEU A 290 22.68 -1.25 14.56
C LEU A 290 23.03 0.12 15.16
N VAL A 291 22.04 0.93 15.54
CA VAL A 291 22.26 2.23 16.20
C VAL A 291 22.84 2.05 17.60
N GLY A 292 22.29 1.12 18.40
CA GLY A 292 22.80 0.83 19.74
C GLY A 292 24.26 0.36 19.74
N GLY A 293 24.66 -0.44 18.75
CA GLY A 293 26.04 -0.90 18.58
C GLY A 293 27.03 0.19 18.18
N LYS A 294 26.65 1.14 17.32
CA LYS A 294 27.53 2.24 16.89
C LYS A 294 27.65 3.35 17.94
N CYS A 295 26.59 3.63 18.73
CA CYS A 295 26.64 4.64 19.79
C CYS A 295 27.40 4.18 21.04
N LEU A 296 27.39 2.88 21.38
CA LEU A 296 28.18 2.33 22.49
C LEU A 296 29.67 2.13 22.16
N GLY A 297 30.04 2.10 20.88
CA GLY A 297 31.42 1.87 20.42
C GLY A 297 32.37 3.07 20.46
N ARG A 298 31.92 4.28 20.85
CA ARG A 298 32.77 5.49 20.93
C ARG A 298 33.06 5.98 22.35
N GLY A 299 32.66 5.24 23.39
CA GLY A 299 32.80 5.64 24.80
C GLY A 299 33.88 4.94 25.62
N SER A 300 34.71 4.06 25.05
CA SER A 300 35.81 3.40 25.80
C SER A 300 37.16 3.72 25.19
N ARG A 301 37.70 4.89 25.54
CA ARG A 301 39.14 5.14 25.56
C ARG A 301 39.53 5.78 26.89
N THR A 302 40.24 4.98 27.69
CA THR A 302 41.26 5.37 28.67
C THR A 302 40.89 6.43 29.69
N ILE A 303 40.60 5.97 30.91
CA ILE A 303 41.11 6.61 32.13
C ILE A 303 41.99 5.56 32.81
N SER A 304 43.20 6.01 33.10
CA SER A 304 44.37 5.41 33.77
C SER A 304 44.20 4.12 34.56
#